data_AF-A0A1S1NGT2-F1
#
_entry.id   AF-A0A1S1NGT2-F1
#
_cell.length_a   1.000
_cell.length_b   1.000
_cell.length_c   1.000
_cell.angle_alpha   90.00
_cell.angle_beta   90.00
_cell.angle_gamma   90.00
#
_symmetry.space_group_name_H-M   'P 1'
#
loop_
_entity.id
_entity.type
_entity.pdbx_description
1 polymer ?
#
loop_
_entity_poly.entity_id
_entity_poly.type
_entity_poly.pdbx_seq_one_letter_code
_entity_poly.pdbx_strand_id
1 'polypeptide(L)'
;MTELAADLARPRGRYGVDGDYRLIPAPIVFGGYALVCVAAGVLAAIWLGAGRTLPGLAAAVTAIALVAAGVSIARFSRRGKFEVWARLLTELRLRGDERVLDLGCGRGAVLLAAAKLVPRGCAVGVDIWRPDQTGNSRQATVANAEAEGVADRIELHTRDMADLQFPDASFDLIVSSLAIHNLPGNHARRAAIDEAVRVLRPGGRVVIADIGFTRLYAARLRQRGMVHVQRRDLGWRGWWGLPLIRTRAVSATKPQPTP
;
A
#
# COMPACT_ATOMS: atom_id res chain seq x y z
N MET A 1 -7.94 17.37 -11.16
CA MET A 1 -8.41 16.04 -10.69
C MET A 1 -9.88 15.94 -11.04
N THR A 2 -10.30 14.88 -11.73
CA THR A 2 -11.72 14.57 -11.94
C THR A 2 -12.42 14.36 -10.59
N GLU A 3 -13.72 14.63 -10.51
CA GLU A 3 -14.55 14.46 -9.31
C GLU A 3 -14.43 13.04 -8.72
N LEU A 4 -14.41 12.03 -9.58
CA LEU A 4 -14.17 10.64 -9.22
C LEU A 4 -12.82 10.41 -8.52
N ALA A 5 -11.73 11.03 -9.02
CA ALA A 5 -10.43 10.92 -8.38
C ALA A 5 -10.40 11.61 -7.00
N ALA A 6 -11.22 12.63 -6.79
CA ALA A 6 -11.37 13.29 -5.50
C ALA A 6 -12.15 12.43 -4.49
N ASP A 7 -13.22 11.74 -4.92
CA ASP A 7 -13.95 10.78 -4.08
C ASP A 7 -13.06 9.61 -3.65
N LEU A 8 -12.29 9.03 -4.58
CA LEU A 8 -11.34 7.95 -4.25
C LEU A 8 -10.23 8.39 -3.29
N ALA A 9 -9.80 9.65 -3.37
CA ALA A 9 -8.75 10.19 -2.49
C ALA A 9 -9.25 10.55 -1.08
N ARG A 10 -10.57 10.54 -0.84
CA ARG A 10 -11.21 10.93 0.43
C ARG A 10 -12.23 9.88 0.86
N PRO A 11 -11.78 8.71 1.32
CA PRO A 11 -12.68 7.64 1.68
C PRO A 11 -13.46 7.98 2.97
N ARG A 12 -14.66 7.39 3.10
CA ARG A 12 -15.58 7.57 4.24
C ARG A 12 -15.29 6.58 5.37
N GLY A 13 -14.70 5.44 5.05
CA GLY A 13 -14.36 4.38 6.00
C GLY A 13 -13.18 4.70 6.93
N ARG A 14 -12.90 3.78 7.86
CA ARG A 14 -11.79 3.86 8.81
C ARG A 14 -10.70 2.85 8.45
N TYR A 15 -9.55 3.34 8.01
CA TYR A 15 -8.46 2.51 7.45
C TYR A 15 -7.21 2.40 8.34
N GLY A 16 -7.29 2.88 9.59
CA GLY A 16 -6.21 2.74 10.56
C GLY A 16 -4.90 3.43 10.16
N VAL A 17 -3.82 3.04 10.85
CA VAL A 17 -2.44 3.43 10.54
C VAL A 17 -1.64 2.18 10.17
N ASP A 18 -0.82 2.29 9.13
CA ASP A 18 -0.01 1.20 8.60
C ASP A 18 1.24 0.98 9.48
N GLY A 19 1.58 -0.28 9.79
CA GLY A 19 2.76 -0.62 10.59
C GLY A 19 2.70 -2.04 11.16
N ASP A 20 3.86 -2.65 11.43
CA ASP A 20 3.90 -3.96 12.07
C ASP A 20 3.71 -3.83 13.59
N TYR A 21 2.55 -4.29 14.08
CA TYR A 21 2.15 -4.22 15.48
C TYR A 21 2.04 -5.60 16.13
N ARG A 22 2.67 -6.64 15.57
CA ARG A 22 2.65 -8.01 16.13
C ARG A 22 3.31 -8.08 17.50
N LEU A 23 4.44 -7.40 17.66
CA LEU A 23 5.26 -7.45 18.87
C LEU A 23 5.04 -6.25 19.78
N ILE A 24 4.85 -5.06 19.19
CA ILE A 24 4.73 -3.80 19.93
C ILE A 24 3.43 -3.10 19.49
N PRO A 25 2.46 -2.92 20.39
CA PRO A 25 1.22 -2.21 20.10
C PRO A 25 1.47 -0.78 19.58
N ALA A 26 0.63 -0.34 18.65
CA ALA A 26 0.76 0.97 18.02
C ALA A 26 0.85 2.16 19.01
N PRO A 27 0.07 2.22 20.12
CA PRO A 27 0.21 3.31 21.10
C PRO A 27 1.61 3.37 21.73
N ILE A 28 2.24 2.22 21.97
CA ILE A 28 3.60 2.14 22.54
C ILE A 28 4.63 2.61 21.50
N VAL A 29 4.49 2.18 20.24
CA VAL A 29 5.37 2.65 19.14
C VAL A 29 5.29 4.16 18.99
N PHE A 30 4.08 4.73 18.93
CA PHE A 30 3.90 6.18 18.76
C PHE A 30 4.34 6.97 20.00
N GLY A 31 4.05 6.47 21.21
CA GLY A 31 4.49 7.09 22.45
C GLY A 31 6.01 7.11 22.58
N GLY A 32 6.67 5.99 22.30
CA GLY A 32 8.14 5.90 22.26
C GLY A 32 8.75 6.83 21.23
N TYR A 33 8.17 6.89 20.01
CA TYR A 33 8.63 7.82 18.98
C TYR A 33 8.51 9.29 19.41
N ALA A 34 7.37 9.67 20.01
CA ALA A 34 7.17 11.03 20.51
C ALA A 34 8.18 11.38 21.61
N LEU A 35 8.48 10.45 22.51
CA LEU A 35 9.49 10.63 23.55
C LEU A 35 10.89 10.88 22.96
N VAL A 36 11.27 10.12 21.92
CA VAL A 36 12.56 10.33 21.23
C VAL A 36 12.62 11.70 20.56
N CYS A 37 11.54 12.15 19.91
CA CYS A 37 11.46 13.50 19.33
C CYS A 37 11.64 14.59 20.40
N VAL A 38 10.96 14.46 21.55
CA VAL A 38 11.07 15.42 22.66
C VAL A 38 12.48 15.39 23.26
N ALA A 39 13.04 14.22 23.51
CA ALA A 39 14.38 14.08 24.06
C ALA A 39 15.45 14.71 23.15
N ALA A 40 15.35 14.52 21.83
CA ALA A 40 16.25 15.16 20.86
C ALA A 40 16.13 16.69 20.90
N GLY A 41 14.91 17.22 21.00
CA GLY A 41 14.67 18.67 21.13
C GLY A 41 15.22 19.27 22.43
N VAL A 42 15.02 18.57 23.56
CA VAL A 42 15.56 18.98 24.87
C VAL A 42 17.09 18.95 24.85
N LEU A 43 17.70 17.90 24.30
CA LEU A 43 19.16 17.79 24.19
C LEU A 43 19.75 18.92 23.34
N ALA A 44 19.08 19.26 22.23
CA ALA A 44 19.45 20.39 21.40
C ALA A 44 19.43 21.70 22.18
N ALA A 45 18.36 21.97 22.95
CA ALA A 45 18.23 23.17 23.76
C ALA A 45 19.31 23.26 24.85
N ILE A 46 19.60 22.15 25.54
CA ILE A 46 20.65 22.08 26.57
C ILE A 46 22.03 22.40 25.97
N TRP A 47 22.39 21.76 24.86
CA TRP A 47 23.70 21.97 24.23
C TRP A 47 23.87 23.36 23.64
N LEU A 48 22.84 23.91 23.01
CA LEU A 48 22.85 25.29 22.52
C LEU A 48 22.98 26.29 23.68
N GLY A 49 22.23 26.08 24.76
CA GLY A 49 22.31 26.91 25.97
C GLY A 49 23.67 26.83 26.69
N ALA A 50 24.36 25.69 26.59
CA ALA A 50 25.71 25.49 27.13
C ALA A 50 26.84 25.98 26.20
N GLY A 51 26.52 26.67 25.10
CA GLY A 51 27.51 27.16 24.13
C GLY A 51 28.13 26.08 23.22
N ARG A 52 27.64 24.84 23.27
CA ARG A 52 28.08 23.74 22.41
C ARG A 52 27.32 23.78 21.08
N THR A 53 27.65 24.75 20.24
CA THR A 53 26.90 25.10 19.02
C THR A 53 26.78 23.95 18.03
N LEU A 54 27.89 23.33 17.61
CA LEU A 54 27.87 22.26 16.60
C LEU A 54 27.02 21.04 17.02
N PRO A 55 27.22 20.40 18.18
CA PRO A 55 26.38 19.28 18.59
C PRO A 55 24.93 19.72 18.87
N GLY A 56 24.71 20.94 19.38
CA GLY A 56 23.37 21.49 19.57
C GLY A 56 22.59 21.64 18.26
N LEU A 57 23.22 22.15 17.21
CA LEU A 57 22.63 22.23 15.87
C LEU A 57 22.38 20.85 15.27
N ALA A 58 23.31 19.90 15.43
CA ALA A 58 23.11 18.54 14.95
C ALA A 58 21.92 17.85 15.62
N ALA A 59 21.76 18.02 16.94
CA ALA A 59 20.60 17.54 17.68
C ALA A 59 19.30 18.22 17.23
N ALA A 60 19.31 19.53 16.99
CA ALA A 60 18.15 20.26 16.50
C ALA A 60 17.70 19.77 15.11
N VAL A 61 18.64 19.61 14.18
CA VAL A 61 18.37 19.07 12.84
C VAL A 61 17.79 17.66 12.94
N THR A 62 18.34 16.82 13.83
CA THR A 62 17.83 15.47 14.07
C THR A 62 16.40 15.49 14.61
N ALA A 63 16.11 16.33 15.60
CA ALA A 63 14.76 16.49 16.16
C ALA A 63 13.76 16.93 15.08
N ILE A 64 14.12 17.93 14.26
CA ILE A 64 13.30 18.40 13.14
C ILE A 64 13.05 17.26 12.14
N ALA A 65 14.09 16.51 11.77
CA ALA A 65 13.97 15.39 10.83
C ALA A 65 13.04 14.28 11.35
N LEU A 66 13.12 13.95 12.65
CA LEU A 66 12.22 12.98 13.28
C LEU A 66 10.78 13.49 13.30
N VAL A 67 10.54 14.74 13.69
CA VAL A 67 9.19 15.31 13.66
C VAL A 67 8.62 15.30 12.24
N ALA A 68 9.41 15.74 11.25
CA ALA A 68 9.02 15.73 9.85
C ALA A 68 8.70 14.31 9.33
N ALA A 69 9.50 13.32 9.72
CA ALA A 69 9.24 11.92 9.38
C ALA A 69 7.92 11.43 9.98
N GLY A 70 7.65 11.73 11.25
CA GLY A 70 6.39 11.34 11.92
C GLY A 70 5.17 11.97 11.24
N VAL A 71 5.24 13.27 10.94
CA VAL A 71 4.20 13.99 10.19
C VAL A 71 3.97 13.37 8.82
N SER A 72 5.05 13.01 8.12
CA SER A 72 4.98 12.39 6.80
C SER A 72 4.31 11.00 6.84
N ILE A 73 4.69 10.12 7.79
CA ILE A 73 4.04 8.82 7.98
C ILE A 73 2.55 9.01 8.26
N ALA A 74 2.20 9.89 9.20
CA ALA A 74 0.80 10.16 9.54
C ALA A 74 0.00 10.67 8.33
N ARG A 75 0.60 11.55 7.52
CA ARG A 75 -0.02 12.05 6.28
C ARG A 75 -0.20 10.91 5.28
N PHE A 76 0.82 10.09 5.07
CA PHE A 76 0.77 9.00 4.10
C PHE A 76 -0.32 7.98 4.46
N SER A 77 -0.35 7.52 5.71
CA SER A 77 -1.35 6.56 6.18
C SER A 77 -2.78 7.11 6.16
N ARG A 78 -2.98 8.41 6.38
CA ARG A 78 -4.32 9.02 6.40
C ARG A 78 -4.82 9.51 5.04
N ARG A 79 -3.92 9.96 4.15
CA ARG A 79 -4.29 10.61 2.88
C ARG A 79 -3.41 10.19 1.71
N GLY A 80 -2.09 10.15 1.90
CA GLY A 80 -1.13 9.92 0.81
C GLY A 80 -1.41 8.62 0.04
N LYS A 81 -1.69 7.53 0.73
CA LYS A 81 -2.03 6.25 0.08
C LYS A 81 -3.28 6.33 -0.80
N PHE A 82 -4.31 7.05 -0.37
CA PHE A 82 -5.54 7.24 -1.15
C PHE A 82 -5.32 8.17 -2.34
N GLU A 83 -4.58 9.27 -2.19
CA GLU A 83 -4.21 10.15 -3.29
C GLU A 83 -3.40 9.42 -4.37
N VAL A 84 -2.44 8.58 -3.93
CA VAL A 84 -1.64 7.72 -4.81
C VAL A 84 -2.54 6.75 -5.56
N TRP A 85 -3.36 5.97 -4.86
CA TRP A 85 -4.17 4.93 -5.49
C TRP A 85 -5.31 5.47 -6.35
N ALA A 86 -5.94 6.59 -5.96
CA ALA A 86 -6.89 7.29 -6.81
C ALA A 86 -6.27 7.64 -8.17
N ARG A 87 -5.03 8.14 -8.18
CA ARG A 87 -4.31 8.42 -9.42
C ARG A 87 -3.97 7.14 -10.18
N LEU A 88 -3.41 6.14 -9.50
CA LEU A 88 -3.03 4.86 -10.13
C LEU A 88 -4.22 4.20 -10.83
N LEU A 89 -5.37 4.11 -10.15
CA LEU A 89 -6.57 3.46 -10.65
C LEU A 89 -7.26 4.27 -11.77
N THR A 90 -7.35 5.60 -11.65
CA THR A 90 -7.97 6.41 -12.70
C THR A 90 -7.16 6.43 -14.01
N GLU A 91 -5.82 6.30 -13.92
CA GLU A 91 -4.95 6.16 -15.10
C GLU A 91 -5.20 4.84 -15.85
N LEU A 92 -5.74 3.80 -15.20
CA LEU A 92 -6.03 2.51 -15.85
C LEU A 92 -7.20 2.57 -16.82
N ARG A 93 -8.11 3.54 -16.68
CA ARG A 93 -9.33 3.67 -17.51
C ARG A 93 -10.10 2.34 -17.58
N LEU A 94 -10.57 1.89 -16.42
CA LEU A 94 -11.37 0.66 -16.32
C LEU A 94 -12.70 0.79 -17.08
N ARG A 95 -13.16 -0.30 -17.68
CA ARG A 95 -14.42 -0.43 -18.44
C ARG A 95 -15.64 -0.46 -17.51
N GLY A 96 -15.41 -0.79 -16.24
CA GLY A 96 -16.43 -0.84 -15.20
C GLY A 96 -17.05 -2.22 -14.98
N ASP A 97 -16.57 -3.23 -15.70
CA ASP A 97 -16.99 -4.64 -15.61
C ASP A 97 -15.86 -5.59 -15.21
N GLU A 98 -14.66 -5.05 -14.94
CA GLU A 98 -13.50 -5.82 -14.57
C GLU A 98 -13.70 -6.58 -13.26
N ARG A 99 -13.15 -7.80 -13.22
CA ARG A 99 -12.89 -8.51 -11.98
C ARG A 99 -11.50 -8.14 -11.46
N VAL A 100 -11.46 -7.45 -10.34
CA VAL A 100 -10.22 -6.95 -9.72
C VAL A 100 -9.83 -7.84 -8.54
N LEU A 101 -8.55 -8.18 -8.40
CA LEU A 101 -8.02 -8.86 -7.22
C LEU A 101 -7.07 -7.93 -6.45
N ASP A 102 -7.29 -7.75 -5.15
CA ASP A 102 -6.40 -7.02 -4.25
C ASP A 102 -5.64 -8.01 -3.34
N LEU A 103 -4.32 -8.08 -3.51
CA LEU A 103 -3.42 -8.96 -2.76
C LEU A 103 -2.98 -8.28 -1.46
N GLY A 104 -3.42 -8.83 -0.33
CA GLY A 104 -3.21 -8.23 0.99
C GLY A 104 -4.12 -7.02 1.16
N CYS A 105 -5.43 -7.22 0.95
CA CYS A 105 -6.40 -6.13 0.90
C CYS A 105 -6.55 -5.39 2.23
N GLY A 106 -6.16 -6.00 3.35
CA GLY A 106 -6.28 -5.47 4.71
C GLY A 106 -7.65 -4.84 4.93
N ARG A 107 -7.69 -3.61 5.45
CA ARG A 107 -8.93 -2.85 5.69
C ARG A 107 -9.62 -2.30 4.42
N GLY A 108 -9.19 -2.73 3.23
CA GLY A 108 -9.87 -2.48 1.94
C GLY A 108 -9.51 -1.18 1.25
N ALA A 109 -8.40 -0.52 1.58
CA ALA A 109 -8.09 0.82 1.04
C ALA A 109 -8.06 0.86 -0.50
N VAL A 110 -7.48 -0.17 -1.14
CA VAL A 110 -7.41 -0.26 -2.60
C VAL A 110 -8.59 -1.06 -3.16
N LEU A 111 -8.92 -2.19 -2.53
CA LEU A 111 -10.10 -3.01 -2.85
C LEU A 111 -11.38 -2.17 -3.06
N LEU A 112 -11.72 -1.33 -2.08
CA LEU A 112 -12.97 -0.56 -2.09
C LEU A 112 -12.91 0.59 -3.11
N ALA A 113 -11.72 1.19 -3.29
CA ALA A 113 -11.49 2.17 -4.34
C ALA A 113 -11.65 1.55 -5.74
N ALA A 114 -11.18 0.32 -5.94
CA ALA A 114 -11.39 -0.43 -7.17
C ALA A 114 -12.86 -0.78 -7.36
N ALA A 115 -13.57 -1.24 -6.31
CA ALA A 115 -14.99 -1.58 -6.36
C ALA A 115 -15.88 -0.40 -6.81
N LYS A 116 -15.53 0.84 -6.41
CA LYS A 116 -16.21 2.05 -6.90
C LYS A 116 -16.05 2.28 -8.41
N LEU A 117 -14.98 1.78 -9.01
CA LEU A 117 -14.69 1.93 -10.44
C LEU A 117 -15.25 0.78 -11.30
N VAL A 118 -15.74 -0.30 -10.69
CA VAL A 118 -16.29 -1.47 -11.39
C VAL A 118 -17.77 -1.71 -11.03
N PRO A 119 -18.69 -0.78 -11.35
CA PRO A 119 -20.10 -0.89 -10.95
C PRO A 119 -20.84 -2.11 -11.50
N ARG A 120 -20.33 -2.74 -12.57
CA ARG A 120 -20.84 -3.99 -13.16
C ARG A 120 -19.89 -5.17 -12.97
N GLY A 121 -18.77 -4.95 -12.27
CA GLY A 121 -17.75 -5.96 -11.98
C GLY A 121 -17.75 -6.34 -10.51
N CYS A 122 -16.63 -6.90 -10.05
CA CYS A 122 -16.44 -7.31 -8.66
C CYS A 122 -14.98 -7.09 -8.25
N ALA A 123 -14.76 -6.65 -7.02
CA ALA A 123 -13.44 -6.55 -6.42
C ALA A 123 -13.27 -7.63 -5.35
N VAL A 124 -12.30 -8.52 -5.55
CA VAL A 124 -11.99 -9.65 -4.68
C VAL A 124 -10.76 -9.31 -3.85
N GLY A 125 -10.87 -9.38 -2.53
CA GLY A 125 -9.76 -9.17 -1.59
C GLY A 125 -9.29 -10.47 -0.99
N VAL A 126 -7.96 -10.68 -0.97
CA VAL A 126 -7.33 -11.75 -0.19
C VAL A 126 -6.48 -11.16 0.91
N ASP A 127 -6.58 -11.69 2.12
CA ASP A 127 -5.73 -11.31 3.24
C ASP A 127 -5.62 -12.44 4.26
N ILE A 128 -4.58 -12.41 5.09
CA ILE A 128 -4.36 -13.34 6.21
C ILE A 128 -4.66 -12.68 7.58
N TRP A 129 -5.17 -11.45 7.56
CA TRP A 129 -5.62 -10.62 8.67
C TRP A 129 -4.60 -10.46 9.79
N ARG A 130 -3.33 -10.28 9.42
CA ARG A 130 -2.26 -10.03 10.39
C ARG A 130 -2.33 -8.60 10.92
N PRO A 131 -1.79 -8.31 12.12
CA PRO A 131 -1.74 -6.95 12.67
C PRO A 131 -0.59 -6.14 12.05
N ASP A 132 -0.61 -6.00 10.72
CA ASP A 132 0.29 -5.17 9.89
C ASP A 132 -0.29 -3.77 9.60
N GLN A 133 -1.45 -3.49 10.19
CA GLN A 133 -2.05 -2.17 10.37
C GLN A 133 -2.96 -2.21 11.59
N THR A 134 -3.26 -1.05 12.18
CA THR A 134 -4.12 -0.99 13.37
C THR A 134 -5.54 -1.49 13.08
N GLY A 135 -5.97 -2.52 13.81
CA GLY A 135 -7.32 -3.08 13.71
C GLY A 135 -7.62 -3.79 12.39
N ASN A 136 -6.60 -4.38 11.74
CA ASN A 136 -6.82 -5.21 10.55
C ASN A 136 -7.72 -6.40 10.89
N SER A 137 -8.83 -6.54 10.18
CA SER A 137 -9.71 -7.71 10.27
C SER A 137 -10.67 -7.71 9.09
N ARG A 138 -11.20 -8.89 8.76
CA ARG A 138 -12.23 -9.03 7.73
C ARG A 138 -13.45 -8.14 8.01
N GLN A 139 -13.87 -8.06 9.28
CA GLN A 139 -15.01 -7.25 9.72
C GLN A 139 -14.75 -5.75 9.53
N ALA A 140 -13.53 -5.29 9.78
CA ALA A 140 -13.16 -3.89 9.53
C ALA A 140 -13.27 -3.54 8.03
N THR A 141 -12.92 -4.46 7.15
CA THR A 141 -13.06 -4.30 5.69
C THR A 141 -14.52 -4.26 5.26
N VAL A 142 -15.37 -5.14 5.82
CA VAL A 142 -16.82 -5.13 5.57
C VAL A 142 -17.45 -3.80 6.02
N ALA A 143 -17.16 -3.34 7.24
CA ALA A 143 -17.68 -2.07 7.74
C ALA A 143 -17.23 -0.87 6.87
N ASN A 144 -16.00 -0.91 6.35
CA ASN A 144 -15.54 0.09 5.41
C ASN A 144 -16.28 -0.01 4.07
N ALA A 145 -16.55 -1.22 3.56
CA ALA A 145 -17.28 -1.41 2.31
C ALA A 145 -18.71 -0.87 2.39
N GLU A 146 -19.38 -1.04 3.53
CA GLU A 146 -20.68 -0.44 3.82
C GLU A 146 -20.60 1.09 3.82
N ALA A 147 -19.63 1.67 4.54
CA ALA A 147 -19.42 3.12 4.59
C ALA A 147 -19.08 3.73 3.22
N GLU A 148 -18.43 2.96 2.34
CA GLU A 148 -18.13 3.37 0.96
C GLU A 148 -19.28 3.12 -0.02
N GLY A 149 -20.33 2.38 0.36
CA GLY A 149 -21.45 2.03 -0.51
C GLY A 149 -21.11 1.03 -1.61
N VAL A 150 -20.22 0.07 -1.32
CA VAL A 150 -19.74 -0.95 -2.27
C VAL A 150 -19.75 -2.38 -1.72
N ALA A 151 -20.42 -2.62 -0.60
CA ALA A 151 -20.48 -3.92 0.05
C ALA A 151 -21.06 -5.03 -0.86
N ASP A 152 -21.94 -4.67 -1.77
CA ASP A 152 -22.56 -5.54 -2.78
C ASP A 152 -21.60 -5.99 -3.90
N ARG A 153 -20.42 -5.38 -3.99
CA ARG A 153 -19.46 -5.55 -5.09
C ARG A 153 -18.12 -6.12 -4.66
N ILE A 154 -18.03 -6.63 -3.43
CA ILE A 154 -16.80 -7.20 -2.89
C ILE A 154 -16.92 -8.66 -2.46
N GLU A 155 -15.85 -9.40 -2.67
CA GLU A 155 -15.66 -10.75 -2.11
C GLU A 155 -14.39 -10.74 -1.25
N LEU A 156 -14.43 -11.39 -0.07
CA LEU A 156 -13.28 -11.45 0.84
C LEU A 156 -12.93 -12.90 1.18
N HIS A 157 -11.67 -13.25 0.95
CA HIS A 157 -11.13 -14.58 1.24
C HIS A 157 -9.95 -14.51 2.21
N THR A 158 -9.96 -15.38 3.21
CA THR A 158 -8.81 -15.58 4.10
C THR A 158 -7.84 -16.56 3.45
N ARG A 159 -6.84 -16.07 2.72
CA ARG A 159 -5.88 -16.88 1.95
C ARG A 159 -4.50 -16.23 1.88
N ASP A 160 -3.46 -17.04 1.73
CA ASP A 160 -2.11 -16.55 1.44
C ASP A 160 -2.03 -16.09 -0.03
N MET A 161 -1.48 -14.90 -0.28
CA MET A 161 -1.30 -14.42 -1.64
C MET A 161 -0.27 -15.21 -2.46
N ALA A 162 0.53 -16.04 -1.80
CA ALA A 162 1.44 -16.99 -2.45
C ALA A 162 0.78 -18.34 -2.81
N ASP A 163 -0.48 -18.57 -2.40
CA ASP A 163 -1.32 -19.71 -2.79
C ASP A 163 -2.80 -19.27 -2.83
N LEU A 164 -3.23 -18.72 -3.96
CA LEU A 164 -4.52 -18.02 -4.06
C LEU A 164 -5.73 -18.95 -4.16
N GLN A 165 -5.53 -20.18 -4.62
CA GLN A 165 -6.61 -21.16 -4.86
C GLN A 165 -7.73 -20.60 -5.75
N PHE A 166 -7.37 -19.76 -6.73
CA PHE A 166 -8.23 -19.36 -7.84
C PHE A 166 -7.80 -20.04 -9.14
N PRO A 167 -8.70 -20.28 -10.08
CA PRO A 167 -8.34 -20.75 -11.42
C PRO A 167 -7.43 -19.76 -12.16
N ASP A 168 -6.66 -20.27 -13.11
CA ASP A 168 -5.88 -19.46 -14.05
C ASP A 168 -6.78 -18.48 -14.80
N ALA A 169 -6.23 -17.31 -15.16
CA ALA A 169 -6.95 -16.31 -15.97
C ALA A 169 -8.35 -15.91 -15.43
N SER A 170 -8.47 -15.75 -14.12
CA SER A 170 -9.72 -15.38 -13.44
C SER A 170 -9.95 -13.86 -13.33
N PHE A 171 -8.90 -13.04 -13.40
CA PHE A 171 -8.96 -11.60 -13.09
C PHE A 171 -8.46 -10.72 -14.23
N ASP A 172 -9.06 -9.54 -14.39
CA ASP A 172 -8.67 -8.55 -15.39
C ASP A 172 -7.60 -7.58 -14.86
N LEU A 173 -7.63 -7.33 -13.55
CA LEU A 173 -6.71 -6.44 -12.86
C LEU A 173 -6.27 -7.05 -11.53
N ILE A 174 -4.97 -6.97 -11.24
CA ILE A 174 -4.42 -7.30 -9.93
C ILE A 174 -3.79 -6.05 -9.33
N VAL A 175 -4.14 -5.75 -8.10
CA VAL A 175 -3.56 -4.66 -7.31
C VAL A 175 -2.96 -5.21 -6.02
N SER A 176 -1.99 -4.49 -5.46
CA SER A 176 -1.47 -4.76 -4.13
C SER A 176 -0.80 -3.51 -3.57
N SER A 177 -1.09 -3.18 -2.31
CA SER A 177 -0.54 -2.00 -1.64
C SER A 177 0.13 -2.39 -0.33
N LEU A 178 1.44 -2.15 -0.24
CA LEU A 178 2.21 -2.31 1.00
C LEU A 178 2.05 -3.69 1.68
N ALA A 179 1.84 -4.75 0.88
CA ALA A 179 1.56 -6.08 1.43
C ALA A 179 2.65 -7.10 1.10
N ILE A 180 3.07 -7.21 -0.16
CA ILE A 180 4.00 -8.27 -0.61
C ILE A 180 5.35 -8.22 0.14
N HIS A 181 5.83 -7.03 0.55
CA HIS A 181 7.09 -6.94 1.31
C HIS A 181 7.06 -7.67 2.66
N ASN A 182 5.87 -7.83 3.26
CA ASN A 182 5.66 -8.52 4.53
C ASN A 182 5.84 -10.04 4.43
N LEU A 183 5.90 -10.60 3.22
CA LEU A 183 6.14 -12.03 3.03
C LEU A 183 7.56 -12.43 3.45
N PRO A 184 7.73 -13.60 4.07
CA PRO A 184 9.03 -14.06 4.56
C PRO A 184 9.93 -14.50 3.39
N GLY A 185 11.00 -13.73 3.17
CA GLY A 185 12.03 -14.05 2.19
C GLY A 185 11.63 -13.82 0.73
N ASN A 186 12.64 -13.90 -0.14
CA ASN A 186 12.45 -13.64 -1.57
C ASN A 186 11.71 -14.76 -2.30
N HIS A 187 11.66 -15.97 -1.72
CA HIS A 187 10.90 -17.09 -2.29
C HIS A 187 9.40 -16.80 -2.24
N ALA A 188 8.84 -16.51 -1.06
CA ALA A 188 7.42 -16.20 -0.91
C ALA A 188 6.98 -14.98 -1.74
N ARG A 189 7.83 -13.93 -1.80
CA ARG A 189 7.57 -12.76 -2.67
C ARG A 189 7.51 -13.13 -4.15
N ARG A 190 8.37 -14.03 -4.62
CA ARG A 190 8.32 -14.51 -6.01
C ARG A 190 7.08 -15.36 -6.26
N ALA A 191 6.72 -16.24 -5.33
CA ALA A 191 5.52 -17.05 -5.41
C ALA A 191 4.24 -16.18 -5.52
N ALA A 192 4.13 -15.11 -4.72
CA ALA A 192 3.01 -14.17 -4.83
C ALA A 192 2.93 -13.46 -6.20
N ILE A 193 4.07 -13.09 -6.78
CA ILE A 193 4.11 -12.54 -8.14
C ILE A 193 3.73 -13.59 -9.18
N ASP A 194 4.16 -14.84 -8.99
CA ASP A 194 3.84 -15.94 -9.91
C ASP A 194 2.34 -16.28 -9.89
N GLU A 195 1.74 -16.33 -8.70
CA GLU A 195 0.29 -16.48 -8.52
C GLU A 195 -0.48 -15.32 -9.16
N ALA A 196 -0.01 -14.08 -8.96
CA ALA A 196 -0.60 -12.92 -9.62
C ALA A 196 -0.60 -13.09 -11.15
N VAL A 197 0.54 -13.46 -11.74
CA VAL A 197 0.62 -13.68 -13.19
C VAL A 197 -0.26 -14.84 -13.66
N ARG A 198 -0.36 -15.92 -12.87
CA ARG A 198 -1.17 -17.11 -13.19
C ARG A 198 -2.66 -16.76 -13.27
N VAL A 199 -3.20 -16.12 -12.24
CA VAL A 199 -4.64 -15.80 -12.15
C VAL A 199 -5.04 -14.59 -13.01
N LEU A 200 -4.08 -13.82 -13.53
CA LEU A 200 -4.35 -12.71 -14.43
C LEU A 200 -4.72 -13.22 -15.83
N ARG A 201 -5.78 -12.67 -16.43
CA ARG A 201 -6.18 -12.94 -17.82
C ARG A 201 -5.14 -12.40 -18.82
N PRO A 202 -5.00 -13.00 -20.01
CA PRO A 202 -4.30 -12.36 -21.10
C PRO A 202 -4.87 -10.96 -21.39
N GLY A 203 -4.00 -9.97 -21.61
CA GLY A 203 -4.37 -8.55 -21.69
C GLY A 203 -4.65 -7.87 -20.35
N GLY A 204 -4.75 -8.64 -19.25
CA GLY A 204 -4.92 -8.13 -17.91
C GLY A 204 -3.69 -7.36 -17.42
N ARG A 205 -3.89 -6.52 -16.40
CA ARG A 205 -2.83 -5.66 -15.84
C ARG A 205 -2.57 -5.97 -14.38
N VAL A 206 -1.34 -5.73 -13.95
CA VAL A 206 -0.95 -5.75 -12.54
C VAL A 206 -0.39 -4.38 -12.14
N VAL A 207 -0.75 -3.90 -10.94
CA VAL A 207 -0.22 -2.66 -10.35
C VAL A 207 0.08 -2.92 -8.87
N ILE A 208 1.36 -2.85 -8.49
CA ILE A 208 1.82 -3.08 -7.12
C ILE A 208 2.48 -1.81 -6.61
N ALA A 209 2.00 -1.23 -5.50
CA ALA A 209 2.63 -0.11 -4.83
C ALA A 209 3.30 -0.58 -3.53
N ASP A 210 4.62 -0.44 -3.44
CA ASP A 210 5.39 -0.97 -2.30
C ASP A 210 6.58 -0.06 -1.93
N ILE A 211 6.95 -0.05 -0.66
CA ILE A 211 8.14 0.62 -0.10
C ILE A 211 9.41 -0.21 -0.30
N GLY A 212 9.27 -1.53 -0.46
CA GLY A 212 10.38 -2.48 -0.57
C GLY A 212 10.29 -3.37 -1.81
N PHE A 213 11.39 -4.04 -2.15
CA PHE A 213 11.47 -5.15 -3.12
C PHE A 213 10.91 -4.90 -4.54
N THR A 214 10.53 -3.68 -4.90
CA THR A 214 9.95 -3.34 -6.22
C THR A 214 10.83 -3.69 -7.42
N ARG A 215 12.16 -3.73 -7.25
CA ARG A 215 13.08 -4.24 -8.29
C ARG A 215 12.92 -5.75 -8.51
N LEU A 216 12.76 -6.52 -7.43
CA LEU A 216 12.51 -7.96 -7.49
C LEU A 216 11.18 -8.25 -8.17
N TYR A 217 10.12 -7.51 -7.82
CA TYR A 217 8.81 -7.70 -8.45
C TYR A 217 8.89 -7.45 -9.96
N ALA A 218 9.49 -6.33 -10.38
CA ALA A 218 9.66 -6.01 -11.79
C ALA A 218 10.52 -7.04 -12.54
N ALA A 219 11.60 -7.54 -11.92
CA ALA A 219 12.42 -8.59 -12.51
C ALA A 219 11.63 -9.90 -12.66
N ARG A 220 10.85 -10.28 -11.64
CA ARG A 220 10.05 -11.51 -11.68
C ARG A 220 8.92 -11.43 -12.70
N LEU A 221 8.23 -10.29 -12.81
CA LEU A 221 7.22 -10.06 -13.85
C LEU A 221 7.82 -10.25 -15.25
N ARG A 222 9.02 -9.71 -15.52
CA ARG A 222 9.72 -9.93 -16.79
C ARG A 222 10.06 -11.40 -17.04
N GLN A 223 10.55 -12.10 -16.01
CA GLN A 223 10.84 -13.54 -16.11
C GLN A 223 9.59 -14.39 -16.40
N ARG A 224 8.41 -13.93 -15.97
CA ARG A 224 7.11 -14.57 -16.25
C ARG A 224 6.47 -14.12 -17.57
N GLY A 225 7.21 -13.41 -18.43
CA GLY A 225 6.75 -13.02 -19.76
C GLY A 225 5.82 -11.80 -19.78
N MET A 226 5.70 -11.06 -18.67
CA MET A 226 4.91 -9.83 -18.65
C MET A 226 5.58 -8.74 -19.48
N VAL A 227 4.78 -7.97 -20.20
CA VAL A 227 5.22 -6.87 -21.07
C VAL A 227 4.90 -5.51 -20.43
N HIS A 228 5.48 -4.44 -21.00
CA HIS A 228 5.33 -3.07 -20.49
C HIS A 228 5.65 -2.92 -19.00
N VAL A 229 6.64 -3.67 -18.50
CA VAL A 229 7.02 -3.64 -17.09
C VAL A 229 7.68 -2.31 -16.74
N GLN A 230 6.95 -1.49 -16.01
CA GLN A 230 7.38 -0.17 -15.55
C GLN A 230 7.55 -0.15 -14.04
N ARG A 231 8.49 0.67 -13.56
CA ARG A 231 8.67 0.95 -12.14
C ARG A 231 8.80 2.46 -11.97
N ARG A 232 7.84 3.06 -11.28
CA ARG A 232 7.75 4.52 -11.10
C ARG A 232 7.80 4.94 -9.64
N ASP A 233 8.47 6.05 -9.39
CA ASP A 233 8.42 6.76 -8.11
C ASP A 233 7.06 7.46 -7.97
N LEU A 234 6.43 7.34 -6.79
CA LEU A 234 5.11 7.94 -6.53
C LEU A 234 5.21 9.35 -5.92
N GLY A 235 6.44 9.87 -5.84
CA GLY A 235 6.74 11.21 -5.36
C GLY A 235 6.48 11.36 -3.88
N TRP A 236 6.40 12.62 -3.44
CA TRP A 236 6.27 12.99 -2.03
C TRP A 236 5.00 12.46 -1.36
N ARG A 237 3.93 12.22 -2.14
CA ARG A 237 2.69 11.61 -1.65
C ARG A 237 2.83 10.14 -1.29
N GLY A 238 3.89 9.49 -1.77
CA GLY A 238 4.24 8.11 -1.49
C GLY A 238 5.36 7.94 -0.46
N TRP A 239 5.81 9.00 0.21
CA TRP A 239 6.86 8.88 1.23
C TRP A 239 6.31 8.26 2.52
N TRP A 240 7.08 7.34 3.10
CA TRP A 240 6.81 6.77 4.40
C TRP A 240 7.88 7.28 5.37
N GLY A 241 7.65 8.47 5.93
CA GLY A 241 8.65 9.19 6.70
C GLY A 241 9.44 10.16 5.82
N LEU A 242 10.74 9.96 5.69
CA LEU A 242 11.59 10.83 4.87
C LEU A 242 11.69 10.32 3.41
N PRO A 243 12.19 11.14 2.47
CA PRO A 243 12.30 10.78 1.03
C PRO A 243 13.11 9.49 0.75
N LEU A 244 13.84 9.00 1.75
CA LEU A 244 14.64 7.77 1.68
C LEU A 244 13.76 6.52 1.61
N ILE A 245 12.65 6.47 2.35
CA ILE A 245 11.67 5.39 2.29
C ILE A 245 10.48 5.86 1.45
N ARG A 246 10.49 5.45 0.20
CA ARG A 246 9.52 5.91 -0.80
C ARG A 246 8.81 4.74 -1.44
N THR A 247 7.49 4.88 -1.55
CA THR A 247 6.64 3.93 -2.26
C THR A 247 6.88 4.08 -3.75
N ARG A 248 7.00 2.95 -4.43
CA ARG A 248 7.11 2.88 -5.88
C ARG A 248 6.04 1.95 -6.43
N ALA A 249 5.44 2.34 -7.55
CA ALA A 249 4.54 1.46 -8.27
C ALA A 249 5.31 0.64 -9.29
N VAL A 250 5.04 -0.66 -9.34
CA VAL A 250 5.42 -1.58 -10.41
C VAL A 250 4.16 -1.92 -11.17
N SER A 251 4.15 -1.73 -12.48
CA SER A 251 3.02 -2.10 -13.33
C SER A 251 3.46 -2.92 -14.52
N ALA A 252 2.62 -3.84 -14.97
CA ALA A 252 2.87 -4.65 -16.16
C ALA A 252 1.56 -5.16 -16.77
N THR A 253 1.63 -5.63 -18.01
CA THR A 253 0.50 -6.21 -18.74
C THR A 253 0.83 -7.65 -19.13
N LYS A 254 -0.12 -8.57 -18.99
CA LYS A 254 0.03 -9.93 -19.50
C LYS A 254 -0.20 -9.91 -21.01
N PRO A 255 0.74 -10.41 -21.83
CA PRO A 255 0.56 -10.41 -23.28
C PRO A 255 -0.69 -11.20 -23.68
N GLN A 256 -1.29 -10.85 -24.81
CA GLN A 256 -2.30 -11.69 -25.45
C GLN A 256 -1.65 -12.97 -25.95
N PRO A 257 -2.37 -14.11 -26.02
CA PRO A 257 -1.88 -15.28 -26.72
C PRO A 257 -1.61 -14.86 -28.17
N THR A 258 -0.48 -15.29 -28.73
CA THR A 258 -0.27 -15.15 -30.17
C THR A 258 -1.27 -16.09 -30.86
N PRO A 259 -2.02 -15.62 -31.87
CA PRO A 259 -2.94 -16.47 -32.61
C PRO A 259 -2.24 -17.64 -33.30
#